data_AF-A0AAY5K5C0-F1
#
_entry.id   AF-A0AAY5K5C0-F1
#
_cell.length_a   1.000
_cell.length_b   1.000
_cell.length_c   1.000
_cell.angle_alpha   90.00
_cell.angle_beta   90.00
_cell.angle_gamma   90.00
#
_symmetry.space_group_name_H-M   'P 1'
#
loop_
_entity.id
_entity.type
_entity.pdbx_description
1 polymer ?
#
loop_
_entity_poly.entity_id
_entity_poly.type
_entity_poly.pdbx_seq_one_letter_code
_entity_poly.pdbx_strand_id
1 'polypeptide(L)'
;MALWSLLFCSWAPSSPGSGAKRRASLGLNEGASMRCSTLLCILTGVLLYLVLGAVVFQALEAPREEGQHLRLQDSRRAFLENYTCVSPDNLQALIKEVADAVGAGVDPNSNTSTFNSQWDLASAFFFSGTIVTTIGFGNISPKTEGGQLFCIFYALVGIPLFGILLAGVGDHLGTGLRKAILKIEDSQNVSLWPFLLHLNDQYTVSAIQGLHTPLVETH
;
A
#
# COMPACT_ATOMS: atom_id res chain seq x y z
N MET A 1 -13.29 6.07 4.13
CA MET A 1 -13.25 4.92 3.19
C MET A 1 -14.30 5.05 2.06
N ALA A 2 -14.36 6.19 1.38
CA ALA A 2 -15.28 6.40 0.25
C ALA A 2 -14.66 7.23 -0.89
N LEU A 3 -13.32 7.33 -0.93
CA LEU A 3 -12.57 8.15 -1.90
C LEU A 3 -11.74 7.33 -2.90
N TRP A 4 -11.74 5.99 -2.78
CA TRP A 4 -10.93 5.12 -3.67
C TRP A 4 -11.69 4.67 -4.93
N SER A 5 -13.01 4.80 -4.97
CA SER A 5 -13.85 4.26 -6.04
C SER A 5 -13.84 5.07 -7.34
N LEU A 6 -13.26 6.28 -7.34
CA LEU A 6 -13.28 7.18 -8.50
C LEU A 6 -12.05 7.01 -9.43
N LEU A 7 -11.03 6.26 -9.03
CA LEU A 7 -9.76 6.17 -9.78
C LEU A 7 -9.66 4.97 -10.74
N PHE A 8 -10.58 3.99 -10.70
CA PHE A 8 -10.47 2.77 -11.52
C PHE A 8 -11.36 2.70 -12.78
N CYS A 9 -12.26 3.65 -13.01
CA CYS A 9 -13.16 3.60 -14.18
C CYS A 9 -12.66 4.33 -15.44
N SER A 10 -11.47 4.94 -15.44
CA SER A 10 -10.99 5.71 -16.62
C SER A 10 -10.01 4.98 -17.52
N TRP A 11 -9.68 3.71 -17.25
CA TRP A 11 -8.69 2.96 -18.04
C TRP A 11 -9.33 1.78 -18.79
N ALA A 12 -10.07 2.09 -19.84
CA ALA A 12 -10.36 1.16 -20.93
C ALA A 12 -10.15 1.89 -22.26
N PRO A 13 -9.24 1.42 -23.13
CA PRO A 13 -8.98 2.04 -24.42
C PRO A 13 -10.01 1.57 -25.45
N SER A 14 -10.69 2.50 -26.13
CA SER A 14 -11.44 2.19 -27.36
C SER A 14 -11.27 3.30 -28.40
N SER A 15 -10.99 2.83 -29.62
CA SER A 15 -10.56 3.46 -30.87
C SER A 15 -11.51 4.54 -31.47
N PRO A 16 -11.05 5.31 -32.48
CA PRO A 16 -11.74 6.51 -32.96
C PRO A 16 -12.82 6.16 -33.99
N GLY A 17 -14.00 6.81 -33.87
CA GLY A 17 -15.09 6.72 -34.83
C GLY A 17 -15.92 8.00 -34.83
N SER A 18 -15.78 8.77 -35.90
CA SER A 18 -16.64 9.81 -36.49
C SER A 18 -17.82 10.40 -35.67
N GLY A 19 -17.87 11.73 -35.63
CA GLY A 19 -18.73 12.51 -34.76
C GLY A 19 -20.23 12.54 -35.07
N ALA A 20 -21.00 12.96 -34.06
CA ALA A 20 -22.16 13.83 -34.21
C ALA A 20 -22.68 14.30 -32.84
N LYS A 21 -22.87 15.63 -32.73
CA LYS A 21 -23.85 16.36 -31.91
C LYS A 21 -23.88 16.15 -30.39
N ARG A 22 -23.32 17.16 -29.70
CA ARG A 22 -23.69 17.58 -28.33
C ARG A 22 -25.21 17.81 -28.22
N ARG A 23 -25.84 17.10 -27.29
CA ARG A 23 -27.04 17.55 -26.57
C ARG A 23 -26.78 17.32 -25.08
N ALA A 24 -26.69 18.41 -24.34
CA ALA A 24 -26.61 18.37 -22.88
C ALA A 24 -27.95 17.90 -22.34
N SER A 25 -27.99 16.66 -21.84
CA SER A 25 -29.00 16.20 -20.89
C SER A 25 -28.27 15.96 -19.58
N LEU A 26 -28.77 16.59 -18.52
CA LEU A 26 -28.24 16.53 -17.17
C LEU A 26 -28.42 15.09 -16.64
N GLY A 27 -27.49 14.21 -16.99
CA GLY A 27 -27.42 12.86 -16.45
C GLY A 27 -26.97 12.94 -15.00
N LEU A 28 -27.92 12.93 -14.07
CA LEU A 28 -27.66 12.36 -12.76
C LEU A 28 -27.26 10.91 -13.02
N ASN A 29 -25.95 10.68 -13.02
CA ASN A 29 -25.32 9.40 -13.28
C ASN A 29 -25.95 8.37 -12.34
N GLU A 30 -26.76 7.46 -12.88
CA GLU A 30 -27.18 6.26 -12.16
C GLU A 30 -25.91 5.49 -11.83
N GLY A 31 -25.37 5.75 -10.63
CA GLY A 31 -24.23 5.02 -10.10
C GLY A 31 -24.59 3.55 -10.13
N ALA A 32 -23.78 2.74 -10.82
CA ALA A 32 -23.96 1.30 -10.93
C ALA A 32 -24.25 0.73 -9.53
N SER A 33 -25.52 0.38 -9.28
CA SER A 33 -25.95 -0.22 -8.03
C SER A 33 -25.29 -1.59 -7.95
N MET A 34 -24.22 -1.71 -7.16
CA MET A 34 -23.62 -3.01 -6.88
C MET A 34 -24.75 -3.90 -6.36
N ARG A 35 -24.95 -5.05 -7.02
CA ARG A 35 -25.98 -6.00 -6.62
C ARG A 35 -25.78 -6.31 -5.13
N CYS A 36 -26.84 -6.12 -4.33
CA CYS A 36 -26.79 -6.28 -2.88
C CYS A 36 -26.18 -7.65 -2.48
N SER A 37 -26.45 -8.69 -3.26
CA SER A 37 -25.84 -10.02 -3.09
C SER A 37 -24.30 -10.01 -3.22
N THR A 38 -23.73 -9.26 -4.17
CA THR A 38 -22.27 -9.17 -4.35
C THR A 38 -21.61 -8.44 -3.18
N LEU A 39 -22.25 -7.39 -2.68
CA LEU A 39 -21.79 -6.69 -1.48
C LEU A 39 -21.78 -7.61 -0.25
N LEU A 40 -22.85 -8.39 -0.05
CA LEU A 40 -22.93 -9.35 1.04
C LEU A 40 -21.86 -10.45 0.94
N CYS A 41 -21.59 -10.95 -0.27
CA CYS A 41 -20.51 -11.92 -0.49
C CYS A 41 -19.13 -11.33 -0.16
N ILE A 42 -18.82 -10.11 -0.62
CA ILE A 42 -17.55 -9.44 -0.34
C ILE A 42 -17.41 -9.17 1.16
N LEU A 43 -18.45 -8.64 1.80
CA LEU A 43 -18.47 -8.38 3.24
C LEU A 43 -18.17 -9.66 4.03
N THR A 44 -18.85 -10.76 3.68
CA THR A 44 -18.63 -12.06 4.32
C THR A 44 -17.19 -12.54 4.14
N GLY A 45 -16.64 -12.43 2.92
CA GLY A 45 -15.25 -12.78 2.65
C GLY A 45 -14.24 -11.96 3.47
N VAL A 46 -14.46 -10.64 3.58
CA VAL A 46 -13.62 -9.74 4.40
C VAL A 46 -13.71 -10.12 5.88
N LEU A 47 -14.90 -10.37 6.41
CA LEU A 47 -15.07 -10.78 7.81
C LEU A 47 -14.34 -12.10 8.11
N LEU A 48 -14.46 -13.10 7.23
CA LEU A 48 -13.74 -14.37 7.38
C LEU A 48 -12.22 -14.17 7.35
N TYR A 49 -11.73 -13.31 6.45
CA TYR A 49 -10.32 -12.98 6.37
C TYR A 49 -9.80 -12.30 7.66
N LEU A 50 -10.59 -11.38 8.24
CA LEU A 50 -10.25 -10.73 9.51
C LEU A 50 -10.22 -11.74 10.68
N VAL A 51 -11.16 -12.67 10.74
CA VAL A 51 -11.18 -13.73 11.76
C VAL A 51 -9.95 -14.63 11.63
N LEU A 52 -9.59 -15.04 10.42
CA LEU A 52 -8.38 -15.82 10.16
C LEU A 52 -7.14 -15.05 10.64
N GLY A 53 -7.01 -13.78 10.28
CA GLY A 53 -5.92 -12.92 10.74
C GLY A 53 -5.86 -12.81 12.26
N ALA A 54 -7.00 -12.63 12.93
CA ALA A 54 -7.07 -12.54 14.39
C ALA A 54 -6.59 -13.82 15.08
N VAL A 55 -7.02 -14.99 14.60
CA VAL A 55 -6.56 -16.29 15.15
C VAL A 55 -5.06 -16.48 14.96
N VAL A 56 -4.54 -16.14 13.77
CA VAL A 56 -3.10 -16.26 13.48
C VAL A 56 -2.28 -15.31 14.36
N PHE A 57 -2.65 -14.04 14.44
CA PHE A 57 -1.94 -13.07 15.29
C PHE A 57 -2.01 -13.43 16.77
N GLN A 58 -3.18 -13.88 17.25
CA GLN A 58 -3.29 -14.34 18.64
C GLN A 58 -2.36 -15.53 18.91
N ALA A 59 -2.32 -16.51 18.01
CA ALA A 59 -1.46 -17.70 18.18
C ALA A 59 0.04 -17.35 18.13
N LEU A 60 0.44 -16.37 17.31
CA LEU A 60 1.83 -15.98 17.14
C LEU A 60 2.32 -15.00 18.21
N GLU A 61 1.50 -14.03 18.60
CA GLU A 61 1.93 -12.91 19.45
C GLU A 61 1.59 -13.10 20.94
N ALA A 62 0.46 -13.75 21.28
CA ALA A 62 0.04 -13.88 22.68
C ALA A 62 1.07 -14.62 23.57
N PRO A 63 1.71 -15.73 23.14
CA PRO A 63 2.73 -16.39 23.95
C PRO A 63 3.95 -15.50 24.24
N ARG A 64 4.31 -14.64 23.28
CA ARG A 64 5.42 -13.70 23.42
C ARG A 64 5.06 -12.58 24.39
N GLU A 65 3.85 -12.03 24.29
CA GLU A 65 3.32 -11.02 25.21
C GLU A 65 3.29 -11.55 26.66
N GLU A 66 2.75 -12.76 26.86
CA GLU A 66 2.70 -13.41 28.17
C GLU A 66 4.11 -13.60 28.75
N GLY A 67 5.07 -14.05 27.94
CA GLY A 67 6.46 -14.17 28.36
C GLY A 67 7.10 -12.85 28.80
N GLN A 68 6.79 -11.73 28.15
CA GLN A 68 7.27 -10.40 28.55
C GLN A 68 6.60 -9.91 29.84
N HIS A 69 5.30 -10.16 29.97
CA HIS A 69 4.56 -9.84 31.20
C HIS A 69 5.14 -10.58 32.41
N LEU A 70 5.41 -11.88 32.28
CA LEU A 70 6.07 -12.67 33.33
C LEU A 70 7.47 -12.15 33.66
N ARG A 71 8.29 -11.82 32.64
CA ARG A 71 9.62 -11.23 32.84
C ARG A 71 9.60 -9.92 33.62
N LEU A 72 8.62 -9.05 33.34
CA LEU A 72 8.45 -7.80 34.07
C LEU A 72 8.05 -8.07 35.53
N GLN A 73 7.15 -9.02 35.78
CA GLN A 73 6.75 -9.41 37.13
C GLN A 73 7.91 -10.01 37.93
N ASP A 74 8.70 -10.89 37.32
CA ASP A 74 9.86 -11.51 37.98
C ASP A 74 10.95 -10.47 38.26
N SER A 75 11.18 -9.53 37.35
CA SER A 75 12.11 -8.41 37.58
C SER A 75 11.65 -7.52 38.73
N ARG A 76 10.34 -7.23 38.82
CA ARG A 76 9.75 -6.47 39.94
C ARG A 76 9.93 -7.21 41.26
N ARG A 77 9.69 -8.53 41.29
CA ARG A 77 9.85 -9.35 42.51
C ARG A 77 11.31 -9.38 42.95
N ALA A 78 12.23 -9.68 42.03
CA ALA A 78 13.66 -9.73 42.31
C ALA A 78 14.21 -8.39 42.84
N PHE A 79 13.71 -7.27 42.30
CA PHE A 79 14.09 -5.94 42.80
C PHE A 79 13.64 -5.70 44.25
N LEU A 80 12.39 -6.04 44.58
CA LEU A 80 11.86 -5.87 45.95
C LEU A 80 12.53 -6.82 46.96
N GLU A 81 12.91 -8.02 46.52
CA GLU A 81 13.68 -8.97 47.35
C GLU A 81 15.09 -8.45 47.63
N ASN A 82 15.76 -7.84 46.65
CA ASN A 82 17.11 -7.29 46.81
C ASN A 82 17.14 -5.96 47.57
N TYR A 83 16.05 -5.18 47.51
CA TYR A 83 15.95 -3.85 48.12
C TYR A 83 14.72 -3.74 49.05
N THR A 84 14.87 -4.26 50.27
CA THR A 84 13.80 -4.25 51.29
C THR A 84 13.40 -2.86 51.79
N CYS A 85 14.19 -1.82 51.49
CA CYS A 85 13.86 -0.43 51.80
C CYS A 85 12.81 0.18 50.86
N VAL A 86 12.48 -0.47 49.74
CA VAL A 86 11.51 0.01 48.77
C VAL A 86 10.19 -0.74 48.94
N SER A 87 9.10 -0.01 49.19
CA SER A 87 7.78 -0.62 49.27
C SER A 87 7.25 -0.99 47.87
N PRO A 88 6.39 -2.03 47.77
CA PRO A 88 5.75 -2.40 46.49
C PRO A 88 4.97 -1.25 45.84
N ASP A 89 4.37 -0.38 46.65
CA ASP A 89 3.60 0.78 46.22
C ASP A 89 4.49 1.89 45.65
N ASN A 90 5.62 2.19 46.30
CA ASN A 90 6.57 3.20 45.82
C ASN A 90 7.20 2.78 44.49
N LEU A 91 7.54 1.49 44.35
CA LEU A 91 8.03 0.95 43.08
C LEU A 91 6.95 1.03 41.98
N GLN A 92 5.69 0.77 42.31
CA GLN A 92 4.59 0.87 41.36
C GLN A 92 4.30 2.30 40.92
N ALA A 93 4.39 3.26 41.86
CA ALA A 93 4.27 4.68 41.55
C ALA A 93 5.38 5.11 40.57
N LEU A 94 6.63 4.71 40.82
CA LEU A 94 7.74 5.00 39.90
C LEU A 94 7.53 4.37 38.52
N ILE A 95 7.16 3.09 38.44
CA ILE A 95 6.90 2.41 37.16
C ILE A 95 5.77 3.13 36.40
N LYS A 96 4.72 3.57 37.10
CA LYS A 96 3.62 4.34 36.50
C LYS A 96 4.11 5.67 35.94
N GLU A 97 4.88 6.43 36.70
CA GLU A 97 5.46 7.70 36.24
C GLU A 97 6.35 7.50 35.00
N VAL A 98 7.20 6.46 35.00
CA VAL A 98 8.03 6.12 33.84
C VAL A 98 7.16 5.71 32.64
N ALA A 99 6.12 4.91 32.84
CA ALA A 99 5.20 4.51 31.78
C ALA A 99 4.44 5.71 31.18
N ASP A 100 3.99 6.65 32.03
CA ASP A 100 3.31 7.86 31.61
C ASP A 100 4.28 8.79 30.83
N ALA A 101 5.54 8.91 31.27
CA ALA A 101 6.58 9.66 30.57
C ALA A 101 6.94 9.05 29.20
N VAL A 102 7.10 7.73 29.13
CA VAL A 102 7.28 6.99 27.87
C VAL A 102 6.08 7.19 26.95
N GLY A 103 4.86 7.14 27.49
CA GLY A 103 3.62 7.40 26.75
C GLY A 103 3.53 8.83 26.18
N ALA A 104 4.21 9.79 26.81
CA ALA A 104 4.40 11.16 26.33
C ALA A 104 5.56 11.30 25.31
N GLY A 105 6.34 10.23 25.07
CA GLY A 105 7.46 10.21 24.13
C GLY A 105 8.83 10.52 24.75
N VAL A 106 8.95 10.46 26.09
CA VAL A 106 10.23 10.65 26.79
C VAL A 106 10.99 9.32 26.82
N ASP A 107 12.27 9.34 26.44
CA ASP A 107 13.14 8.17 26.53
C ASP A 107 13.71 8.01 27.95
N PRO A 108 13.35 6.94 28.70
CA PRO A 108 13.80 6.73 30.07
C PRO A 108 15.27 6.29 30.15
N ASN A 109 15.88 5.89 29.02
CA ASN A 109 17.26 5.43 28.96
C ASN A 109 18.25 6.57 28.65
N SER A 110 17.74 7.80 28.46
CA SER A 110 18.60 8.95 28.17
C SER A 110 19.38 9.36 29.42
N ASN A 111 20.65 8.98 29.47
CA ASN A 111 21.58 9.35 30.55
C ASN A 111 22.13 10.78 30.41
N THR A 112 21.69 11.52 29.40
CA THR A 112 22.14 12.89 29.13
C THR A 112 21.14 13.89 29.70
N SER A 113 21.62 14.90 30.42
CA SER A 113 20.79 16.02 30.91
C SER A 113 20.22 16.91 29.79
N THR A 114 20.57 16.64 28.53
CA THR A 114 20.03 17.29 27.35
C THR A 114 18.70 16.66 26.94
N PHE A 115 17.66 17.49 26.88
CA PHE A 115 16.35 17.14 26.37
C PHE A 115 16.41 16.80 24.86
N ASN A 116 16.21 15.53 24.52
CA ASN A 116 16.06 15.09 23.13
C ASN A 116 14.58 15.12 22.74
N SER A 117 14.20 16.11 21.94
CA SER A 117 12.82 16.26 21.46
C SER A 117 12.52 15.25 20.35
N GLN A 118 11.45 14.47 20.51
CA GLN A 118 10.86 13.68 19.41
C GLN A 118 10.16 14.56 18.35
N TRP A 119 10.04 15.87 18.63
CA TRP A 119 9.42 16.88 17.77
C TRP A 119 10.44 17.89 17.24
N ASP A 120 11.64 17.43 16.88
CA ASP A 120 12.54 18.23 16.04
C ASP A 120 11.94 18.38 14.62
N LEU A 121 12.47 19.33 13.84
CA LEU A 121 11.91 19.66 12.52
C LEU A 121 11.89 18.46 11.56
N ALA A 122 12.92 17.61 11.58
CA ALA A 122 13.00 16.46 10.69
C ALA A 122 11.99 15.38 11.10
N SER A 123 11.89 15.08 12.40
CA SER A 123 10.90 14.13 12.92
C SER A 123 9.46 14.62 12.73
N ALA A 124 9.21 15.93 12.91
CA ALA A 124 7.91 16.53 12.66
C ALA A 124 7.53 16.51 11.16
N PHE A 125 8.49 16.72 10.26
CA PHE A 125 8.29 16.58 8.82
C PHE A 125 7.97 15.12 8.44
N PHE A 126 8.71 14.17 8.99
CA PHE A 126 8.46 12.74 8.79
C PHE A 126 7.06 12.35 9.27
N PHE A 127 6.68 12.76 10.49
CA PHE A 127 5.33 12.58 11.03
C PHE A 127 4.26 13.16 10.10
N SER A 128 4.44 14.39 9.62
CA SER A 128 3.54 15.03 8.65
C SER A 128 3.39 14.20 7.37
N GLY A 129 4.49 13.66 6.86
CA GLY A 129 4.51 12.72 5.74
C GLY A 129 3.67 11.47 6.00
N THR A 130 3.79 10.87 7.19
CA THR A 130 3.02 9.66 7.56
C THR A 130 1.50 9.92 7.64
N ILE A 131 1.09 11.15 7.96
CA ILE A 131 -0.33 11.55 7.95
C ILE A 131 -0.85 11.61 6.51
N VAL A 132 -0.17 12.36 5.64
CA VAL A 132 -0.67 12.59 4.26
C VAL A 132 -0.61 11.33 3.40
N THR A 133 0.36 10.44 3.68
CA THR A 133 0.50 9.13 3.03
C THR A 133 -0.46 8.08 3.59
N THR A 134 -1.15 8.36 4.70
CA THR A 134 -2.02 7.43 5.43
C THR A 134 -1.29 6.19 5.99
N ILE A 135 0.03 6.24 6.13
CA ILE A 135 0.84 5.16 6.72
C ILE A 135 0.59 5.07 8.23
N GLY A 136 0.75 6.20 8.93
CA GLY A 136 0.50 6.33 10.37
C GLY A 136 1.17 5.29 11.28
N PHE A 137 2.50 5.33 11.44
CA PHE A 137 3.25 4.38 12.28
C PHE A 137 2.82 4.34 13.76
N GLY A 138 2.23 5.42 14.29
CA GLY A 138 1.69 5.48 15.66
C GLY A 138 2.73 5.58 16.77
N ASN A 139 4.03 5.58 16.46
CA ASN A 139 5.13 5.73 17.42
C ASN A 139 5.18 7.13 18.05
N ILE A 140 4.83 8.18 17.28
CA ILE A 140 4.77 9.57 17.74
C ILE A 140 3.36 10.10 17.39
N SER A 141 2.69 10.74 18.34
CA SER A 141 1.35 11.30 18.15
C SER A 141 1.14 12.58 18.96
N PRO A 142 0.42 13.60 18.42
CA PRO A 142 0.16 14.84 19.14
C PRO A 142 -0.73 14.56 20.36
N LYS A 143 -0.25 14.94 21.53
CA LYS A 143 -0.97 14.77 22.81
C LYS A 143 -1.76 16.03 23.22
N THR A 144 -1.46 17.17 22.60
CA THR A 144 -2.14 18.43 22.89
C THR A 144 -3.44 18.52 22.11
N GLU A 145 -4.48 19.11 22.71
CA GLU A 145 -5.77 19.34 22.04
C GLU A 145 -5.61 20.11 20.73
N GLY A 146 -4.78 21.15 20.74
CA GLY A 146 -4.47 21.93 19.54
C GLY A 146 -3.74 21.14 18.45
N GLY A 147 -2.80 20.27 18.83
CA GLY A 147 -2.08 19.41 17.89
C GLY A 147 -2.99 18.33 17.27
N GLN A 148 -3.92 17.78 18.05
CA GLN A 148 -4.92 16.84 17.55
C GLN A 148 -5.89 17.52 16.57
N LEU A 149 -6.40 18.70 16.93
CA LEU A 149 -7.29 19.47 16.06
C LEU A 149 -6.60 19.87 14.76
N PHE A 150 -5.35 20.34 14.83
CA PHE A 150 -4.53 20.63 13.66
C PHE A 150 -4.33 19.38 12.79
N CYS A 151 -4.01 18.23 13.38
CA CYS A 151 -3.82 16.98 12.67
C CYS A 151 -5.06 16.58 11.85
N ILE A 152 -6.27 16.76 12.41
CA ILE A 152 -7.53 16.49 11.71
C ILE A 152 -7.65 17.34 10.45
N PHE A 153 -7.52 18.67 10.57
CA PHE A 153 -7.62 19.57 9.41
C PHE A 153 -6.49 19.35 8.41
N TYR A 154 -5.28 19.09 8.89
CA TYR A 154 -4.11 18.79 8.07
C TYR A 154 -4.33 17.51 7.24
N ALA A 155 -4.87 16.46 7.84
CA ALA A 155 -5.19 15.21 7.15
C ALA A 155 -6.28 15.40 6.09
N LEU A 156 -7.34 16.17 6.39
CA LEU A 156 -8.45 16.43 5.47
C LEU A 156 -8.00 17.07 4.16
N VAL A 157 -7.01 17.96 4.20
CA VAL A 157 -6.47 18.63 3.01
C VAL A 157 -5.29 17.87 2.41
N GLY A 158 -4.43 17.32 3.26
CA GLY A 158 -3.19 16.66 2.85
C GLY A 158 -3.42 15.32 2.13
N ILE A 159 -4.38 14.50 2.58
CA ILE A 159 -4.65 13.20 1.96
C ILE A 159 -5.14 13.35 0.50
N PRO A 160 -6.13 14.21 0.17
CA PRO A 160 -6.52 14.45 -1.23
C PRO A 160 -5.38 15.00 -2.09
N LEU A 161 -4.61 15.96 -1.56
CA LEU A 161 -3.48 16.55 -2.28
C LEU A 161 -2.42 15.51 -2.60
N PHE A 162 -2.08 14.66 -1.63
CA PHE A 162 -1.15 13.56 -1.83
C PHE A 162 -1.70 12.50 -2.81
N GLY A 163 -3.01 12.25 -2.80
CA GLY A 163 -3.67 11.40 -3.79
C GLY A 163 -3.52 11.91 -5.23
N ILE A 164 -3.67 13.22 -5.46
CA ILE A 164 -3.44 13.83 -6.78
C ILE A 164 -1.98 13.70 -7.21
N LEU A 165 -1.04 13.92 -6.28
CA LEU A 165 0.39 13.72 -6.53
C LEU A 165 0.68 12.27 -6.92
N LEU A 166 0.13 11.30 -6.18
CA LEU A 166 0.30 9.88 -6.48
C LEU A 166 -0.29 9.48 -7.83
N ALA A 167 -1.43 10.05 -8.24
CA ALA A 167 -2.00 9.81 -9.57
C ALA A 167 -1.04 10.29 -10.67
N GLY A 168 -0.51 11.52 -10.55
CA GLY A 168 0.45 12.06 -11.53
C GLY A 168 1.77 11.29 -11.58
N VAL A 169 2.29 10.87 -10.43
CA VAL A 169 3.49 10.00 -10.36
C VAL A 169 3.20 8.63 -10.96
N GLY A 170 2.01 8.07 -10.70
CA GLY A 170 1.56 6.81 -11.28
C GLY A 170 1.50 6.84 -12.81
N ASP A 171 1.00 7.92 -13.39
CA ASP A 171 0.97 8.11 -14.85
C ASP A 171 2.37 8.25 -15.44
N HIS A 172 3.26 8.98 -14.78
CA HIS A 172 4.64 9.13 -15.23
C HIS A 172 5.42 7.81 -15.19
N LEU A 173 5.28 7.05 -14.10
CA LEU A 173 5.88 5.73 -13.97
C LEU A 173 5.28 4.73 -14.97
N GLY A 174 3.95 4.74 -15.14
CA GLY A 174 3.24 3.86 -16.08
C GLY A 174 3.67 4.12 -17.54
N THR A 175 3.80 5.39 -17.93
CA THR A 175 4.30 5.74 -19.28
C THR A 175 5.77 5.36 -19.48
N GLY A 176 6.61 5.52 -18.45
CA GLY A 176 8.00 5.07 -18.46
C GLY A 176 8.12 3.56 -18.63
N LEU A 177 7.38 2.79 -17.82
CA LEU A 177 7.32 1.33 -17.90
C LEU A 177 6.81 0.86 -19.26
N ARG A 178 5.74 1.47 -19.78
CA ARG A 178 5.21 1.14 -21.11
C ARG A 178 6.24 1.38 -22.21
N LYS A 179 6.98 2.49 -22.17
CA LYS A 179 8.07 2.76 -23.13
C LYS A 179 9.20 1.74 -23.02
N ALA A 180 9.56 1.32 -21.81
CA ALA A 180 10.57 0.30 -21.59
C ALA A 180 10.14 -1.06 -22.15
N ILE A 181 8.89 -1.47 -21.90
CA ILE A 181 8.31 -2.71 -22.43
C ILE A 181 8.29 -2.68 -23.96
N LEU A 182 7.81 -1.59 -24.58
CA LEU A 182 7.77 -1.46 -26.04
C LEU A 182 9.18 -1.51 -26.65
N LYS A 183 10.19 -0.93 -25.99
CA LYS A 183 11.57 -0.99 -26.47
C LYS A 183 12.15 -2.41 -26.42
N ILE A 184 11.77 -3.20 -25.41
CA ILE A 184 12.14 -4.62 -25.31
C ILE A 184 11.43 -5.42 -26.41
N GLU A 185 10.14 -5.18 -26.63
CA GLU A 185 9.35 -5.82 -27.69
C GLU A 185 9.92 -5.52 -29.08
N ASP A 186 10.25 -4.25 -29.39
CA ASP A 186 10.89 -3.87 -30.64
C ASP A 186 12.26 -4.54 -30.81
N SER A 187 13.06 -4.64 -29.75
CA SER A 187 14.36 -5.31 -29.81
C SER A 187 14.24 -6.81 -30.10
N GLN A 188 13.20 -7.46 -29.56
CA GLN A 188 12.88 -8.86 -29.86
C GLN A 188 12.32 -9.01 -31.28
N ASN A 189 11.41 -8.14 -31.70
CA ASN A 189 10.81 -8.16 -33.03
C ASN A 189 11.85 -7.98 -34.14
N VAL A 190 12.82 -7.08 -33.95
CA VAL A 190 13.98 -6.91 -34.86
C VAL A 190 14.86 -8.16 -34.93
N SER A 191 15.05 -8.87 -33.82
CA SER A 191 15.83 -10.12 -33.81
C SER A 191 15.09 -11.32 -34.42
N LEU A 192 13.76 -11.33 -34.33
CA LEU A 192 12.91 -12.38 -34.90
C LEU A 192 12.61 -12.16 -36.39
N TRP A 193 12.66 -10.92 -36.88
CA TRP A 193 12.34 -10.59 -38.28
C TRP A 193 13.21 -11.33 -39.31
N PRO A 194 14.56 -11.44 -39.17
CA PRO A 194 15.38 -12.25 -40.06
C PRO A 194 15.01 -13.74 -40.03
N PHE A 195 14.66 -14.27 -38.85
CA PHE A 195 14.28 -15.67 -38.68
C PHE A 195 12.91 -15.97 -39.31
N LEU A 196 11.93 -15.09 -39.12
CA LEU A 196 10.60 -15.20 -39.72
C LEU A 196 10.62 -14.98 -41.23
N LEU A 197 11.45 -14.06 -41.74
CA LEU A 197 11.66 -13.91 -43.18
C LEU A 197 12.25 -15.19 -43.80
N HIS A 198 13.21 -15.85 -43.13
CA HIS A 198 13.78 -17.10 -43.61
C HIS A 198 12.76 -18.25 -43.67
N LEU A 199 11.85 -18.31 -42.68
CA LEU A 199 10.74 -19.25 -42.70
C LEU A 199 9.72 -18.92 -43.80
N ASN A 200 9.33 -17.65 -43.96
CA ASN A 200 8.37 -17.26 -44.99
C ASN A 200 8.90 -17.50 -46.42
N ASP A 201 10.20 -17.31 -46.65
CA ASP A 201 10.85 -17.62 -47.93
C ASP A 201 10.86 -19.14 -48.19
N GLN A 202 11.15 -19.97 -47.17
CA GLN A 202 11.06 -21.43 -47.26
C GLN A 202 9.63 -21.93 -47.58
N TYR A 203 8.60 -21.34 -46.97
CA TYR A 203 7.19 -21.72 -47.20
C TYR A 203 6.62 -21.17 -48.53
N THR A 204 7.01 -19.98 -48.97
CA THR A 204 6.59 -19.43 -50.27
C THR A 204 7.26 -20.14 -51.44
N VAL A 205 8.54 -20.50 -51.32
CA VAL A 205 9.25 -21.30 -52.33
C VAL A 205 8.64 -22.70 -52.47
N SER A 206 8.27 -23.35 -51.37
CA SER A 206 7.61 -24.67 -51.40
C SER A 206 6.16 -24.62 -51.92
N ALA A 207 5.42 -23.54 -51.70
CA ALA A 207 4.10 -23.34 -52.31
C ALA A 207 4.17 -23.09 -53.83
N ILE A 208 5.22 -22.41 -54.31
CA ILE A 208 5.45 -22.16 -55.74
C ILE A 208 5.98 -23.42 -56.47
N GLN A 209 6.82 -24.22 -55.83
CA GLN A 209 7.28 -25.51 -56.38
C GLN A 209 6.23 -26.62 -56.33
N GLY A 210 5.20 -26.51 -55.47
CA GLY A 210 4.06 -27.42 -55.45
C GLY A 210 3.06 -27.21 -56.60
N LEU A 211 3.05 -26.03 -57.24
CA LEU A 211 2.13 -25.71 -58.33
C LEU A 211 2.66 -26.06 -59.73
N HIS A 212 3.91 -26.55 -59.82
CA HIS A 212 4.57 -26.89 -61.08
C HIS A 212 5.08 -28.33 -61.06
N THR A 213 4.20 -29.30 -60.80
CA THR A 213 4.45 -30.69 -61.21
C THR A 213 3.85 -30.91 -62.61
N PRO A 214 4.68 -31.22 -63.62
CA PRO A 214 4.21 -31.51 -64.96
C PRO A 214 3.72 -32.96 -65.02
N LEU A 215 2.46 -33.18 -65.38
CA LEU A 215 2.03 -34.47 -65.90
C LEU A 215 2.54 -34.59 -67.35
N VAL A 216 3.72 -35.16 -67.49
CA VAL A 216 4.25 -35.70 -68.76
C VAL A 216 3.58 -37.04 -69.02
N GLU A 217 2.98 -37.13 -70.21
CA GLU A 217 2.72 -38.28 -71.12
C GLU A 217 2.55 -39.70 -70.54
N THR A 218 1.50 -40.39 -70.99
CA THR A 218 1.65 -41.58 -71.87
C THR A 218 0.28 -42.09 -72.36
N HIS A 219 0.18 -42.22 -73.68
CA HIS A 219 -0.68 -43.09 -74.50
C HIS A 219 -2.21 -42.98 -74.46
#